data_AF-A0ABD3VA61-F1
#
_entry.id   AF-A0ABD3VA61-F1
#
_cell.length_a   1.000
_cell.length_b   1.000
_cell.length_c   1.000
_cell.angle_alpha   90.00
_cell.angle_beta   90.00
_cell.angle_gamma   90.00
#
_symmetry.space_group_name_H-M   'P 1'
#
loop_
_entity.id
_entity.type
_entity.pdbx_description
1 polymer ?
#
loop_
_entity_poly.entity_id
_entity_poly.type
_entity_poly.pdbx_seq_one_letter_code
_entity_poly.pdbx_strand_id
1 'polypeptide(L)'
;MIHFNRIVKINFNGIVKIHFNGLVKIDFNGIVKIYFNGIVKMHLNVIVKIYLNGLVKIDFNVKVKIYFNGIVNIDFNGIVRIYFNGIGRRGFNGIVKIDFNGMVKIDFNGIVKIDFNGIVKIFFNGIVRIYFIGIVKIYFDGIVNKDFNGIVKIHFNGVVKIDFNGIVKIDFNGIVKIDFNGIVNLYFNGIVMIDFNGIVKIDFNGIVKIDFSGIVKIHFNGVVKIYFNGIVKIVKWDSQDIL
;
A
#
# COMPACT_ATOMS: atom_id res chain seq x y z
N MET A 1 -34.50 -4.42 18.22
CA MET A 1 -34.10 -4.03 16.86
C MET A 1 -34.77 -2.71 16.56
N ILE A 2 -34.01 -1.66 16.27
CA ILE A 2 -34.55 -0.29 16.10
C ILE A 2 -34.38 0.13 14.64
N HIS A 3 -35.42 0.73 14.07
CA HIS A 3 -35.46 1.19 12.68
C HIS A 3 -35.69 2.70 12.62
N PHE A 4 -34.88 3.39 11.82
CA PHE A 4 -35.04 4.82 11.56
C PHE A 4 -34.99 5.10 10.07
N ASN A 5 -35.95 5.88 9.57
CA ASN A 5 -36.13 6.24 8.15
C ASN A 5 -36.15 7.79 7.93
N ARG A 6 -35.56 8.57 8.84
CA ARG A 6 -35.47 10.05 8.80
C ARG A 6 -34.09 10.51 9.32
N ILE A 7 -33.84 11.82 9.35
CA ILE A 7 -32.64 12.40 9.99
C ILE A 7 -32.68 12.09 11.49
N VAL A 8 -31.67 11.38 12.01
CA VAL A 8 -31.59 11.07 13.44
C VAL A 8 -30.16 11.25 13.96
N LYS A 9 -30.05 11.80 15.17
CA LYS A 9 -28.85 11.76 16.01
C LYS A 9 -29.13 10.81 17.17
N ILE A 10 -28.30 9.79 17.35
CA ILE A 10 -28.55 8.76 18.38
C ILE A 10 -27.26 8.41 19.11
N ASN A 11 -27.39 8.27 20.43
CA ASN A 11 -26.33 7.80 21.31
C ASN A 11 -26.81 6.51 21.99
N PHE A 12 -25.98 5.47 21.96
CA PHE A 12 -26.26 4.23 22.68
C PHE A 12 -25.07 3.82 23.54
N ASN A 13 -25.38 3.32 24.74
CA ASN A 13 -24.45 2.61 25.61
C ASN A 13 -24.94 1.16 25.77
N GLY A 14 -24.13 0.18 25.36
CA GLY A 14 -24.44 -1.25 25.50
C GLY A 14 -24.43 -2.04 24.18
N ILE A 15 -25.05 -3.22 24.18
CA ILE A 15 -25.10 -4.12 23.00
C ILE A 15 -26.29 -3.76 22.13
N VAL A 16 -26.05 -3.35 20.88
CA VAL A 16 -27.14 -2.95 19.97
C VAL A 16 -26.98 -3.50 18.56
N LYS A 17 -28.11 -3.87 17.94
CA LYS A 17 -28.24 -4.21 16.51
C LYS A 17 -29.22 -3.24 15.85
N ILE A 18 -28.75 -2.50 14.84
CA ILE A 18 -29.50 -1.36 14.27
C ILE A 18 -29.41 -1.37 12.74
N HIS A 19 -30.50 -0.95 12.11
CA HIS A 19 -30.60 -0.74 10.67
C HIS A 19 -31.05 0.69 10.36
N PHE A 20 -30.33 1.36 9.46
CA PHE A 20 -30.56 2.74 9.08
C PHE A 20 -30.66 2.91 7.57
N ASN A 21 -31.59 3.76 7.14
CA ASN A 21 -31.68 4.25 5.77
C ASN A 21 -31.82 5.79 5.79
N GLY A 22 -30.94 6.51 5.10
CA GLY A 22 -30.95 7.99 5.03
C GLY A 22 -29.76 8.66 5.71
N LEU A 23 -29.89 9.93 6.09
CA LEU A 23 -28.81 10.73 6.71
C LEU A 23 -28.75 10.49 8.23
N VAL A 24 -27.64 9.96 8.73
CA VAL A 24 -27.51 9.63 10.16
C VAL A 24 -26.15 10.04 10.73
N LYS A 25 -26.16 10.58 11.96
CA LYS A 25 -24.97 10.74 12.80
C LYS A 25 -25.10 9.85 14.03
N ILE A 26 -24.11 9.01 14.29
CA ILE A 26 -24.17 8.06 15.41
C ILE A 26 -22.88 8.00 16.21
N ASP A 27 -23.03 8.03 17.53
CA ASP A 27 -21.95 7.86 18.50
C ASP A 27 -22.28 6.62 19.36
N PHE A 28 -21.38 5.63 19.42
CA PHE A 28 -21.58 4.42 20.26
C PHE A 28 -20.39 4.11 21.15
N ASN A 29 -20.72 3.69 22.37
CA ASN A 29 -19.84 2.98 23.29
C ASN A 29 -20.47 1.62 23.65
N GLY A 30 -19.95 0.53 23.09
CA GLY A 30 -20.40 -0.84 23.36
C GLY A 30 -20.23 -1.79 22.16
N ILE A 31 -20.61 -3.06 22.27
CA ILE A 31 -20.53 -3.96 21.09
C ILE A 31 -21.69 -3.64 20.16
N VAL A 32 -21.39 -3.29 18.90
CA VAL A 32 -22.43 -2.90 17.94
C VAL A 32 -22.32 -3.67 16.61
N LYS A 33 -23.49 -3.99 16.05
CA LYS A 33 -23.64 -4.48 14.67
C LYS A 33 -24.53 -3.51 13.90
N ILE A 34 -23.95 -2.83 12.91
CA ILE A 34 -24.63 -1.76 12.15
C ILE A 34 -24.74 -2.17 10.68
N TYR A 35 -25.94 -1.95 10.12
CA TYR A 35 -26.21 -1.98 8.70
C TYR A 35 -26.72 -0.60 8.27
N PHE A 36 -26.05 0.01 7.31
CA PHE A 36 -26.39 1.35 6.87
C PHE A 36 -26.29 1.50 5.34
N ASN A 37 -27.31 2.14 4.77
CA ASN A 37 -27.38 2.53 3.36
C ASN A 37 -27.66 4.05 3.28
N GLY A 38 -26.80 4.82 2.61
CA GLY A 38 -26.96 6.27 2.45
C GLY A 38 -25.69 7.07 2.78
N ILE A 39 -25.84 8.17 3.54
CA ILE A 39 -24.72 8.98 4.04
C ILE A 39 -24.63 8.91 5.58
N VAL A 40 -23.51 8.40 6.13
CA VAL A 40 -23.32 8.31 7.60
C VAL A 40 -22.01 8.91 8.07
N LYS A 41 -22.05 9.53 9.24
CA LYS A 41 -20.87 9.83 10.07
C LYS A 41 -20.97 9.07 11.38
N MET A 42 -19.96 8.25 11.70
CA MET A 42 -19.93 7.43 12.90
C MET A 42 -18.63 7.63 13.69
N HIS A 43 -18.74 7.66 15.02
CA HIS A 43 -17.59 7.58 15.93
C HIS A 43 -17.79 6.41 16.90
N LEU A 44 -16.82 5.47 16.92
CA LEU A 44 -16.99 4.16 17.57
C LEU A 44 -15.75 3.76 18.37
N ASN A 45 -15.87 3.67 19.70
CA ASN A 45 -14.77 3.31 20.60
C ASN A 45 -14.83 1.86 21.10
N VAL A 46 -14.95 0.85 20.23
CA VAL A 46 -15.37 -0.52 20.64
C VAL A 46 -15.15 -1.63 19.57
N ILE A 47 -15.49 -2.89 19.91
CA ILE A 47 -15.54 -4.01 18.97
C ILE A 47 -16.77 -3.90 18.06
N VAL A 48 -16.55 -3.84 16.75
CA VAL A 48 -17.64 -3.58 15.78
C VAL A 48 -17.58 -4.46 14.54
N LYS A 49 -18.76 -4.86 14.04
CA LYS A 49 -18.96 -5.34 12.67
C LYS A 49 -19.93 -4.42 11.92
N ILE A 50 -19.47 -3.80 10.83
CA ILE A 50 -20.25 -2.83 10.04
C ILE A 50 -20.36 -3.25 8.58
N TYR A 51 -21.56 -3.07 8.02
CA TYR A 51 -21.84 -3.11 6.60
C TYR A 51 -22.37 -1.77 6.12
N LEU A 52 -21.72 -1.20 5.11
CA LEU A 52 -21.98 0.15 4.62
C LEU A 52 -22.08 0.20 3.11
N ASN A 53 -23.04 0.98 2.62
CA ASN A 53 -23.16 1.37 1.23
C ASN A 53 -23.43 2.89 1.14
N GLY A 54 -22.67 3.60 0.30
CA GLY A 54 -22.88 5.04 0.05
C GLY A 54 -21.68 5.93 0.42
N LEU A 55 -21.91 7.11 1.01
CA LEU A 55 -20.87 8.07 1.41
C LEU A 55 -20.66 8.04 2.91
N VAL A 56 -19.46 7.66 3.39
CA VAL A 56 -19.28 7.42 4.82
C VAL A 56 -17.98 7.98 5.39
N LYS A 57 -18.06 8.59 6.58
CA LYS A 57 -16.91 8.92 7.43
C LYS A 57 -16.97 8.15 8.75
N ILE A 58 -15.88 7.50 9.12
CA ILE A 58 -15.81 6.71 10.36
C ILE A 58 -14.46 6.84 11.05
N ASP A 59 -14.52 6.98 12.38
CA ASP A 59 -13.36 6.99 13.26
C ASP A 59 -13.49 5.86 14.30
N PHE A 60 -12.42 5.09 14.53
CA PHE A 60 -12.40 3.96 15.46
C PHE A 60 -11.14 3.87 16.32
N ASN A 61 -11.29 3.32 17.53
CA ASN A 61 -10.17 3.12 18.48
C ASN A 61 -9.99 1.68 19.03
N VAL A 62 -10.62 0.64 18.44
CA VAL A 62 -10.51 -0.77 18.95
C VAL A 62 -10.64 -1.79 17.79
N LYS A 63 -10.90 -3.08 18.04
CA LYS A 63 -10.90 -4.16 17.03
C LYS A 63 -12.14 -4.13 16.13
N VAL A 64 -11.95 -4.05 14.81
CA VAL A 64 -13.07 -3.80 13.89
C VAL A 64 -13.03 -4.69 12.64
N LYS A 65 -14.22 -5.07 12.13
CA LYS A 65 -14.39 -5.66 10.80
C LYS A 65 -15.39 -4.83 9.97
N ILE A 66 -14.94 -4.31 8.82
CA ILE A 66 -15.75 -3.44 7.95
C ILE A 66 -15.90 -4.07 6.57
N TYR A 67 -17.11 -4.00 6.04
CA TYR A 67 -17.44 -4.22 4.64
C TYR A 67 -18.07 -2.95 4.08
N PHE A 68 -17.50 -2.44 2.99
CA PHE A 68 -17.95 -1.18 2.42
C PHE A 68 -17.97 -1.20 0.89
N ASN A 69 -19.01 -0.59 0.31
CA ASN A 69 -19.09 -0.25 -1.11
C ASN A 69 -19.44 1.24 -1.29
N GLY A 70 -18.72 1.97 -2.14
CA GLY A 70 -18.98 3.40 -2.43
C GLY A 70 -17.79 4.34 -2.19
N ILE A 71 -18.00 5.48 -1.52
CA ILE A 71 -16.93 6.44 -1.17
C ILE A 71 -16.75 6.56 0.34
N VAL A 72 -15.52 6.36 0.84
CA VAL A 72 -15.25 6.38 2.28
C VAL A 72 -14.04 7.22 2.67
N ASN A 73 -14.12 7.82 3.86
CA ASN A 73 -12.95 8.24 4.63
C ASN A 73 -12.92 7.49 5.97
N ILE A 74 -11.84 6.75 6.25
CA ILE A 74 -11.71 5.94 7.46
C ILE A 74 -10.41 6.31 8.18
N ASP A 75 -10.51 6.67 9.45
CA ASP A 75 -9.36 6.79 10.34
C ASP A 75 -9.48 5.73 11.46
N PHE A 76 -8.41 4.97 11.67
CA PHE A 76 -8.45 3.79 12.53
C PHE A 76 -7.18 3.61 13.35
N ASN A 77 -7.35 3.40 14.66
CA ASN A 77 -6.30 2.98 15.58
C ASN A 77 -6.63 1.61 16.19
N GLY A 78 -5.72 0.63 16.08
CA GLY A 78 -5.87 -0.70 16.72
C GLY A 78 -5.68 -1.90 15.77
N ILE A 79 -6.61 -2.86 15.79
CA ILE A 79 -6.62 -4.02 14.88
C ILE A 79 -7.84 -4.00 13.94
N VAL A 80 -7.66 -3.89 12.62
CA VAL A 80 -8.79 -3.88 11.67
C VAL A 80 -8.63 -4.87 10.52
N ARG A 81 -9.75 -5.43 10.10
CA ARG A 81 -9.89 -6.06 8.79
C ARG A 81 -10.93 -5.34 7.94
N ILE A 82 -10.54 -4.90 6.74
CA ILE A 82 -11.38 -4.11 5.84
C ILE A 82 -11.49 -4.80 4.49
N TYR A 83 -12.72 -4.93 4.02
CA TYR A 83 -13.04 -5.26 2.64
C TYR A 83 -13.71 -4.06 1.99
N PHE A 84 -13.22 -3.66 0.83
CA PHE A 84 -13.73 -2.46 0.18
C PHE A 84 -13.74 -2.54 -1.33
N ASN A 85 -14.80 -1.96 -1.89
CA ASN A 85 -14.92 -1.66 -3.30
C ASN A 85 -15.31 -0.18 -3.49
N GLY A 86 -14.56 0.60 -4.27
CA GLY A 86 -14.90 1.99 -4.59
C GLY A 86 -13.74 3.00 -4.49
N ILE A 87 -14.00 4.19 -3.91
CA ILE A 87 -13.01 5.28 -3.80
C ILE A 87 -12.82 5.76 -2.36
N GLY A 88 -11.60 6.02 -1.91
CA GLY A 88 -11.45 6.57 -0.56
C GLY A 88 -10.08 7.07 -0.12
N ARG A 89 -10.06 7.61 1.10
CA ARG A 89 -8.85 7.96 1.86
C ARG A 89 -8.86 7.22 3.19
N ARG A 90 -7.70 6.79 3.65
CA ARG A 90 -7.59 5.97 4.85
C ARG A 90 -6.33 6.26 5.65
N GLY A 91 -6.49 6.45 6.94
CA GLY A 91 -5.42 6.47 7.94
C GLY A 91 -5.49 5.26 8.86
N PHE A 92 -4.37 4.58 9.06
CA PHE A 92 -4.28 3.42 9.95
C PHE A 92 -3.06 3.50 10.85
N ASN A 93 -3.26 3.29 12.16
CA ASN A 93 -2.19 2.98 13.10
C ASN A 93 -2.47 1.63 13.77
N GLY A 94 -1.56 0.65 13.63
CA GLY A 94 -1.66 -0.64 14.32
C GLY A 94 -1.49 -1.87 13.42
N ILE A 95 -2.32 -2.90 13.59
CA ILE A 95 -2.25 -4.16 12.83
C ILE A 95 -3.45 -4.25 11.89
N VAL A 96 -3.20 -4.28 10.58
CA VAL A 96 -4.27 -4.10 9.61
C VAL A 96 -4.19 -5.11 8.47
N LYS A 97 -5.36 -5.64 8.08
CA LYS A 97 -5.54 -6.37 6.82
C LYS A 97 -6.54 -5.66 5.93
N ILE A 98 -6.13 -5.34 4.71
CA ILE A 98 -6.96 -4.64 3.71
C ILE A 98 -7.05 -5.50 2.45
N ASP A 99 -8.28 -5.77 2.03
CA ASP A 99 -8.62 -6.32 0.72
C ASP A 99 -9.39 -5.22 -0.03
N PHE A 100 -8.84 -4.71 -1.15
CA PHE A 100 -9.36 -3.50 -1.82
C PHE A 100 -9.42 -3.62 -3.35
N ASN A 101 -10.55 -3.17 -3.92
CA ASN A 101 -10.71 -2.91 -5.36
C ASN A 101 -11.14 -1.45 -5.62
N GLY A 102 -10.48 -0.74 -6.54
CA GLY A 102 -10.86 0.62 -6.96
C GLY A 102 -9.73 1.67 -6.89
N MET A 103 -10.00 2.86 -6.34
CA MET A 103 -8.99 3.94 -6.19
C MET A 103 -8.83 4.43 -4.74
N VAL A 104 -7.61 4.47 -4.21
CA VAL A 104 -7.40 4.87 -2.81
C VAL A 104 -6.10 5.63 -2.56
N LYS A 105 -6.13 6.46 -1.50
CA LYS A 105 -4.93 6.91 -0.78
C LYS A 105 -4.89 6.27 0.60
N ILE A 106 -3.80 5.60 0.93
CA ILE A 106 -3.59 4.95 2.23
C ILE A 106 -2.36 5.58 2.89
N ASP A 107 -2.52 6.03 4.12
CA ASP A 107 -1.44 6.40 5.03
C ASP A 107 -1.44 5.40 6.20
N PHE A 108 -0.30 4.80 6.50
CA PHE A 108 -0.22 3.69 7.45
C PHE A 108 1.05 3.72 8.32
N ASN A 109 0.88 3.47 9.63
CA ASN A 109 1.97 3.18 10.56
C ASN A 109 1.73 1.85 11.33
N GLY A 110 2.70 0.91 11.30
CA GLY A 110 2.62 -0.35 12.07
C GLY A 110 2.89 -1.62 11.24
N ILE A 111 2.01 -2.62 11.33
CA ILE A 111 2.11 -3.89 10.57
C ILE A 111 0.90 -4.07 9.65
N VAL A 112 1.11 -4.24 8.34
CA VAL A 112 0.01 -4.39 7.38
C VAL A 112 0.19 -5.55 6.40
N LYS A 113 -0.93 -6.17 6.04
CA LYS A 113 -1.09 -6.96 4.82
C LYS A 113 -2.12 -6.30 3.90
N ILE A 114 -1.74 -6.03 2.66
CA ILE A 114 -2.60 -5.37 1.65
C ILE A 114 -2.68 -6.25 0.41
N ASP A 115 -3.89 -6.59 0.00
CA ASP A 115 -4.20 -7.18 -1.31
C ASP A 115 -5.02 -6.14 -2.10
N PHE A 116 -4.51 -5.67 -3.24
CA PHE A 116 -5.08 -4.52 -3.94
C PHE A 116 -5.18 -4.72 -5.46
N ASN A 117 -6.31 -4.30 -6.04
CA ASN A 117 -6.51 -4.18 -7.49
C ASN A 117 -7.04 -2.77 -7.88
N GLY A 118 -6.35 -2.06 -8.76
CA GLY A 118 -6.77 -0.74 -9.29
C GLY A 118 -5.69 0.35 -9.27
N ILE A 119 -6.00 1.53 -8.73
CA ILE A 119 -5.07 2.67 -8.63
C ILE A 119 -4.82 3.09 -7.17
N VAL A 120 -3.56 3.11 -6.72
CA VAL A 120 -3.26 3.48 -5.32
C VAL A 120 -2.06 4.40 -5.14
N LYS A 121 -2.18 5.27 -4.13
CA LYS A 121 -1.06 5.97 -3.50
C LYS A 121 -0.90 5.51 -2.06
N ILE A 122 0.26 4.97 -1.70
CA ILE A 122 0.56 4.45 -0.35
C ILE A 122 1.70 5.25 0.29
N PHE A 123 1.51 5.67 1.53
CA PHE A 123 2.56 6.10 2.45
C PHE A 123 2.59 5.13 3.62
N PHE A 124 3.77 4.61 3.93
CA PHE A 124 3.88 3.56 4.93
C PHE A 124 5.16 3.69 5.76
N ASN A 125 5.03 3.49 7.07
CA ASN A 125 6.13 3.29 8.00
C ASN A 125 5.93 2.01 8.84
N GLY A 126 6.91 1.09 8.86
CA GLY A 126 6.88 -0.14 9.67
C GLY A 126 7.18 -1.46 8.90
N ILE A 127 6.31 -2.47 9.05
CA ILE A 127 6.45 -3.78 8.36
C ILE A 127 5.25 -4.07 7.44
N VAL A 128 5.52 -4.37 6.15
CA VAL A 128 4.44 -4.62 5.18
C VAL A 128 4.65 -5.85 4.31
N ARG A 129 3.52 -6.51 4.00
CA ARG A 129 3.36 -7.36 2.81
C ARG A 129 2.30 -6.77 1.88
N ILE A 130 2.64 -6.52 0.61
CA ILE A 130 1.71 -6.01 -0.41
C ILE A 130 1.67 -6.95 -1.61
N TYR A 131 0.45 -7.29 -2.05
CA TYR A 131 0.17 -7.81 -3.38
C TYR A 131 -0.65 -6.79 -4.15
N PHE A 132 -0.23 -6.47 -5.37
CA PHE A 132 -0.84 -5.39 -6.13
C PHE A 132 -0.93 -5.68 -7.64
N ILE A 133 -2.09 -5.35 -8.21
CA ILE A 133 -2.33 -5.33 -9.66
C ILE A 133 -2.86 -3.94 -10.07
N GLY A 134 -2.23 -3.30 -11.05
CA GLY A 134 -2.69 -2.03 -11.65
C GLY A 134 -1.65 -0.90 -11.69
N ILE A 135 -2.02 0.31 -11.25
CA ILE A 135 -1.11 1.47 -11.15
C ILE A 135 -0.85 1.88 -9.70
N VAL A 136 0.41 1.91 -9.26
CA VAL A 136 0.75 2.30 -7.88
C VAL A 136 1.91 3.29 -7.76
N LYS A 137 1.75 4.21 -6.80
CA LYS A 137 2.84 5.02 -6.24
C LYS A 137 3.02 4.73 -4.76
N ILE A 138 4.22 4.32 -4.33
CA ILE A 138 4.51 4.01 -2.92
C ILE A 138 5.69 4.83 -2.39
N TYR A 139 5.54 5.28 -1.16
CA TYR A 139 6.60 5.78 -0.29
C TYR A 139 6.66 4.91 0.95
N PHE A 140 7.85 4.43 1.28
CA PHE A 140 8.01 3.43 2.32
C PHE A 140 9.31 3.61 3.09
N ASP A 141 9.20 3.54 4.42
CA ASP A 141 10.32 3.41 5.36
C ASP A 141 10.12 2.15 6.24
N GLY A 142 11.10 1.23 6.28
CA GLY A 142 11.05 0.03 7.15
C GLY A 142 11.44 -1.30 6.48
N ILE A 143 10.67 -2.38 6.75
CA ILE A 143 10.88 -3.73 6.18
C ILE A 143 9.71 -4.17 5.31
N VAL A 144 9.99 -4.69 4.12
CA VAL A 144 8.93 -4.98 3.14
C VAL A 144 9.17 -6.22 2.26
N ASN A 145 8.06 -6.91 1.97
CA ASN A 145 7.94 -7.89 0.89
C ASN A 145 6.77 -7.50 -0.04
N LYS A 146 7.02 -7.46 -1.36
CA LYS A 146 6.12 -6.85 -2.35
C LYS A 146 6.06 -7.65 -3.66
N ASP A 147 4.84 -7.90 -4.11
CA ASP A 147 4.54 -8.47 -5.43
C ASP A 147 3.71 -7.46 -6.24
N PHE A 148 4.19 -7.07 -7.41
CA PHE A 148 3.51 -6.10 -8.29
C PHE A 148 3.35 -6.59 -9.73
N ASN A 149 2.15 -6.39 -10.28
CA ASN A 149 1.88 -6.49 -11.70
C ASN A 149 1.29 -5.17 -12.22
N GLY A 150 1.99 -4.48 -13.13
CA GLY A 150 1.48 -3.26 -13.79
C GLY A 150 2.47 -2.10 -13.90
N ILE A 151 2.02 -0.87 -13.62
CA ILE A 151 2.84 0.36 -13.70
C ILE A 151 3.11 0.90 -12.31
N VAL A 152 4.38 0.99 -11.93
CA VAL A 152 4.74 1.22 -10.53
C VAL A 152 5.86 2.25 -10.38
N LYS A 153 5.67 3.17 -9.42
CA LYS A 153 6.72 4.08 -8.96
C LYS A 153 6.94 3.90 -7.47
N ILE A 154 8.18 3.66 -7.06
CA ILE A 154 8.49 3.44 -5.65
C ILE A 154 9.69 4.24 -5.16
N HIS A 155 9.53 4.79 -3.96
CA HIS A 155 10.60 5.34 -3.14
C HIS A 155 10.69 4.55 -1.84
N PHE A 156 11.90 4.14 -1.48
CA PHE A 156 12.15 3.23 -0.37
C PHE A 156 13.39 3.60 0.43
N ASN A 157 13.27 3.53 1.76
CA ASN A 157 14.42 3.41 2.65
C ASN A 157 14.26 2.17 3.55
N GLY A 158 15.29 1.33 3.64
CA GLY A 158 15.30 0.17 4.55
C GLY A 158 15.67 -1.16 3.88
N VAL A 159 14.95 -2.23 4.23
CA VAL A 159 15.22 -3.59 3.73
C VAL A 159 14.03 -4.12 2.93
N VAL A 160 14.28 -4.60 1.71
CA VAL A 160 13.20 -4.98 0.80
C VAL A 160 13.48 -6.21 -0.06
N LYS A 161 12.43 -7.02 -0.27
CA LYS A 161 12.29 -7.94 -1.41
C LYS A 161 11.14 -7.47 -2.30
N ILE A 162 11.40 -7.32 -3.60
CA ILE A 162 10.39 -6.95 -4.61
C ILE A 162 10.41 -7.97 -5.73
N ASP A 163 9.23 -8.49 -6.06
CA ASP A 163 8.99 -9.29 -7.26
C ASP A 163 8.04 -8.49 -8.17
N PHE A 164 8.42 -8.30 -9.43
CA PHE A 164 7.72 -7.35 -10.30
C PHE A 164 7.58 -7.84 -11.75
N ASN A 165 6.39 -7.64 -12.33
CA ASN A 165 6.15 -7.75 -13.77
C ASN A 165 5.49 -6.47 -14.36
N GLY A 166 6.09 -5.86 -15.39
CA GLY A 166 5.53 -4.70 -16.11
C GLY A 166 6.49 -3.53 -16.32
N ILE A 167 6.09 -2.31 -15.97
CA ILE A 167 6.92 -1.10 -16.07
C ILE A 167 7.15 -0.48 -14.68
N VAL A 168 8.42 -0.30 -14.28
CA VAL A 168 8.74 0.25 -12.95
C VAL A 168 9.79 1.35 -12.96
N LYS A 169 9.63 2.31 -12.05
CA LYS A 169 10.70 3.18 -11.57
C LYS A 169 10.90 3.00 -10.07
N ILE A 170 12.13 2.69 -9.64
CA ILE A 170 12.49 2.48 -8.23
C ILE A 170 13.64 3.41 -7.85
N ASP A 171 13.45 4.16 -6.76
CA ASP A 171 14.51 4.89 -6.07
C ASP A 171 14.65 4.29 -4.66
N PHE A 172 15.84 3.83 -4.30
CA PHE A 172 16.04 3.03 -3.09
C PHE A 172 17.35 3.34 -2.35
N ASN A 173 17.28 3.40 -1.02
CA ASN A 173 18.42 3.46 -0.11
C ASN A 173 18.36 2.30 0.91
N GLY A 174 19.40 1.46 0.99
CA GLY A 174 19.51 0.37 1.98
C GLY A 174 19.95 -0.98 1.42
N ILE A 175 19.26 -2.07 1.79
CA ILE A 175 19.49 -3.43 1.28
C ILE A 175 18.28 -3.94 0.49
N VAL A 176 18.48 -4.36 -0.76
CA VAL A 176 17.40 -4.80 -1.66
C VAL A 176 17.72 -6.08 -2.42
N LYS A 177 16.72 -6.96 -2.53
CA LYS A 177 16.63 -7.99 -3.56
C LYS A 177 15.45 -7.67 -4.51
N ILE A 178 15.72 -7.65 -5.82
CA ILE A 178 14.70 -7.45 -6.87
C ILE A 178 14.72 -8.61 -7.86
N ASP A 179 13.55 -9.19 -8.08
CA ASP A 179 13.28 -10.13 -9.18
C ASP A 179 12.31 -9.43 -10.17
N PHE A 180 12.70 -9.26 -11.43
CA PHE A 180 11.98 -8.37 -12.37
C PHE A 180 11.81 -8.95 -13.79
N ASN A 181 10.62 -8.78 -14.37
CA ASN A 181 10.38 -8.98 -15.81
C ASN A 181 9.69 -7.75 -16.45
N GLY A 182 10.27 -7.17 -17.51
CA GLY A 182 9.67 -6.05 -18.27
C GLY A 182 10.61 -4.86 -18.58
N ILE A 183 10.15 -3.62 -18.35
CA ILE A 183 10.95 -2.39 -18.50
C ILE A 183 11.16 -1.67 -17.16
N VAL A 184 12.40 -1.33 -16.83
CA VAL A 184 12.74 -0.82 -15.50
C VAL A 184 13.81 0.28 -15.50
N ASN A 185 13.61 1.29 -14.65
CA ASN A 185 14.62 2.30 -14.33
C ASN A 185 14.88 2.32 -12.82
N LEU A 186 16.13 2.12 -12.42
CA LEU A 186 16.52 1.91 -11.03
C LEU A 186 17.60 2.89 -10.58
N TYR A 187 17.40 3.44 -9.39
CA TYR A 187 18.38 4.25 -8.68
C TYR A 187 18.61 3.65 -7.30
N PHE A 188 19.85 3.27 -7.00
CA PHE A 188 20.19 2.63 -5.72
C PHE A 188 21.36 3.28 -5.01
N ASN A 189 21.26 3.40 -3.69
CA ASN A 189 22.40 3.56 -2.80
C ASN A 189 22.40 2.41 -1.76
N GLY A 190 23.45 1.61 -1.72
CA GLY A 190 23.61 0.52 -0.74
C GLY A 190 23.97 -0.83 -1.35
N ILE A 191 23.37 -1.91 -0.82
CA ILE A 191 23.64 -3.30 -1.23
C ILE A 191 22.44 -3.86 -1.99
N VAL A 192 22.70 -4.37 -3.19
CA VAL A 192 21.65 -4.72 -4.14
C VAL A 192 21.93 -6.06 -4.82
N MET A 193 20.91 -6.90 -4.89
CA MET A 193 20.89 -8.07 -5.77
C MET A 193 19.70 -7.96 -6.73
N ILE A 194 19.96 -8.07 -8.03
CA ILE A 194 18.95 -7.95 -9.09
C ILE A 194 19.01 -9.18 -9.99
N ASP A 195 17.87 -9.82 -10.16
CA ASP A 195 17.63 -10.81 -11.20
C ASP A 195 16.61 -10.20 -12.19
N PHE A 196 17.00 -9.99 -13.47
CA PHE A 196 16.10 -9.33 -14.43
C PHE A 196 16.01 -10.02 -15.81
N ASN A 197 14.80 -9.98 -16.40
CA ASN A 197 14.57 -10.23 -17.82
C ASN A 197 13.87 -9.04 -18.51
N GLY A 198 14.46 -8.48 -19.57
CA GLY A 198 13.84 -7.40 -20.36
C GLY A 198 14.76 -6.21 -20.66
N ILE A 199 14.32 -4.98 -20.35
CA ILE A 199 15.08 -3.75 -20.61
C ILE A 199 15.27 -2.98 -19.30
N VAL A 200 16.52 -2.66 -18.96
CA VAL A 200 16.83 -1.94 -17.72
C VAL A 200 17.83 -0.80 -17.90
N LYS A 201 17.58 0.28 -17.15
CA LYS A 201 18.58 1.28 -16.79
C LYS A 201 18.83 1.22 -15.28
N ILE A 202 20.09 1.11 -14.87
CA ILE A 202 20.53 1.16 -13.47
C ILE A 202 21.53 2.29 -13.32
N ASP A 203 21.29 3.14 -12.32
CA ASP A 203 22.26 4.07 -11.77
C ASP A 203 22.48 3.68 -10.28
N PHE A 204 23.71 3.42 -9.84
CA PHE A 204 23.94 2.97 -8.46
C PHE A 204 25.23 3.48 -7.80
N ASN A 205 25.17 3.59 -6.46
CA ASN A 205 26.34 3.78 -5.59
C ASN A 205 26.39 2.68 -4.53
N GLY A 206 27.46 1.88 -4.48
CA GLY A 206 27.63 0.81 -3.48
C GLY A 206 28.01 -0.55 -4.06
N ILE A 207 27.37 -1.63 -3.60
CA ILE A 207 27.68 -3.01 -3.99
C ILE A 207 26.48 -3.62 -4.69
N VAL A 208 26.70 -4.13 -5.91
CA VAL A 208 25.65 -4.69 -6.75
C VAL A 208 26.06 -6.05 -7.32
N LYS A 209 25.16 -7.04 -7.22
CA LYS A 209 25.16 -8.27 -8.02
C LYS A 209 23.97 -8.26 -8.98
N ILE A 210 24.20 -8.46 -10.27
CA ILE A 210 23.17 -8.51 -11.30
C ILE A 210 23.30 -9.82 -12.09
N ASP A 211 22.19 -10.56 -12.18
CA ASP A 211 22.02 -11.65 -13.14
C ASP A 211 20.95 -11.23 -14.15
N PHE A 212 21.22 -11.33 -15.45
CA PHE A 212 20.24 -10.86 -16.43
C PHE A 212 20.16 -11.51 -17.81
N SER A 213 18.99 -11.35 -18.43
CA SER A 213 18.73 -11.60 -19.85
C SER A 213 18.02 -10.41 -20.52
N GLY A 214 18.58 -9.88 -21.63
CA GLY A 214 18.01 -8.75 -22.38
C GLY A 214 18.96 -7.57 -22.58
N ILE A 215 18.47 -6.34 -22.40
CA ILE A 215 19.23 -5.10 -22.66
C ILE A 215 19.43 -4.34 -21.34
N VAL A 216 20.69 -4.05 -21.00
CA VAL A 216 21.05 -3.30 -19.79
C VAL A 216 21.91 -2.08 -20.11
N LYS A 217 21.62 -0.96 -19.45
CA LYS A 217 22.54 0.18 -19.30
C LYS A 217 22.83 0.41 -17.82
N ILE A 218 24.10 0.40 -17.44
CA ILE A 218 24.55 0.55 -16.05
C ILE A 218 25.48 1.76 -15.94
N HIS A 219 25.19 2.65 -14.99
CA HIS A 219 26.12 3.64 -14.47
C HIS A 219 26.39 3.35 -13.00
N PHE A 220 27.66 3.39 -12.58
CA PHE A 220 28.00 3.03 -11.21
C PHE A 220 29.20 3.75 -10.60
N ASN A 221 29.15 3.87 -9.27
CA ASN A 221 30.28 4.12 -8.39
C ASN A 221 30.32 3.05 -7.28
N GLY A 222 31.33 2.19 -7.29
CA GLY A 222 31.47 1.09 -6.35
C GLY A 222 31.78 -0.25 -7.01
N VAL A 223 31.30 -1.35 -6.41
CA VAL A 223 31.62 -2.73 -6.82
C VAL A 223 30.45 -3.34 -7.58
N VAL A 224 30.75 -3.91 -8.75
CA VAL A 224 29.78 -4.56 -9.63
C VAL A 224 30.18 -6.01 -9.88
N LYS A 225 29.23 -6.94 -9.78
CA LYS A 225 29.34 -8.27 -10.37
C LYS A 225 28.15 -8.52 -11.30
N ILE A 226 28.42 -8.88 -12.56
CA ILE A 226 27.39 -9.10 -13.59
C ILE A 226 27.54 -10.48 -14.22
N TYR A 227 26.41 -11.17 -14.36
CA TYR A 227 26.22 -12.32 -15.23
C TYR A 227 25.16 -11.98 -16.27
N PHE A 228 25.41 -12.26 -17.56
CA PHE A 228 24.54 -11.77 -18.62
C PHE A 228 24.35 -12.72 -19.80
N ASN A 229 23.15 -12.66 -20.38
CA ASN A 229 22.82 -13.18 -21.70
C ASN A 229 22.06 -12.08 -22.47
N GLY A 230 22.78 -11.27 -23.26
CA GLY A 230 22.18 -10.15 -23.99
C GLY A 230 23.14 -8.98 -24.21
N ILE A 231 22.59 -7.78 -24.39
CA ILE A 231 23.35 -6.56 -24.72
C ILE A 231 23.63 -5.76 -23.44
N VAL A 232 24.91 -5.43 -23.23
CA VAL A 232 25.40 -4.70 -22.05
C VAL A 232 26.06 -3.38 -22.45
N LYS A 233 25.66 -2.27 -21.82
CA LYS A 233 26.46 -1.04 -21.75
C LYS A 233 26.78 -0.69 -20.30
N ILE A 234 28.06 -0.64 -19.95
CA ILE A 234 28.56 -0.30 -18.61
C ILE A 234 29.37 1.00 -18.68
N VAL A 235 29.12 1.91 -17.74
CA VAL A 235 29.88 3.14 -17.53
C VAL A 235 30.24 3.24 -16.05
N LYS A 236 31.54 3.20 -15.75
CA LYS A 236 32.08 3.46 -14.41
C LYS A 236 32.37 4.94 -14.28
N TRP A 237 32.05 5.54 -13.13
CA TRP A 237 32.51 6.89 -12.83
C TRP A 237 33.93 6.81 -12.28
N ASP A 238 34.89 7.38 -12.99
CA ASP A 238 36.23 7.62 -12.46
C ASP A 238 36.36 9.11 -12.11
N SER A 239 37.06 9.41 -11.02
CA SER A 239 37.20 10.77 -10.47
C SER A 239 37.91 11.78 -11.40
N GLN A 240 38.24 11.38 -12.63
CA GLN A 240 38.86 12.22 -13.66
C GLN A 240 37.86 12.74 -14.71
N ASP A 241 36.60 12.26 -14.73
CA ASP A 241 35.60 12.63 -15.75
C ASP A 241 34.78 13.90 -15.41
N ILE A 242 35.28 14.75 -14.50
CA ILE A 242 34.66 16.04 -14.15
C ILE A 242 35.56 17.16 -14.67
N LEU A 243 35.37 17.54 -15.93
CA LEU A 243 35.69 18.86 -16.49
C LEU A 243 34.69 19.20 -17.60
#